data_AF-A0A519EAN9-F1
#
_entry.id   AF-A0A519EAN9-F1
#
_cell.length_a   1.000
_cell.length_b   1.000
_cell.length_c   1.000
_cell.angle_alpha   90.00
_cell.angle_beta   90.00
_cell.angle_gamma   90.00
#
_symmetry.space_group_name_H-M   'P 1'
#
loop_
_entity.id
_entity.type
_entity.pdbx_description
1 polymer ?
#
loop_
_entity_poly.entity_id
_entity_poly.type
_entity_poly.pdbx_seq_one_letter_code
_entity_poly.pdbx_strand_id
1 'polypeptide(L)'
;MKGDEKSMHLPKNLSVRYVEALRQLPQYHFSVPVNGPITHVLTGARVSPVGDLADDEDHTGMIEIEFATGHKIQAHGFAFLQLALKEAAEIEICTSPADFGIREGQLTMVQRRIADLGAHLRRKHSLDY
;
A
#
# COMPACT_ATOMS: atom_id res chain seq x y z
N MET A 1 -12.19 22.99 38.86
CA MET A 1 -10.82 22.44 38.90
C MET A 1 -10.88 20.96 38.61
N LYS A 2 -9.96 20.48 37.74
CA LYS A 2 -9.66 19.11 37.32
C LYS A 2 -10.73 18.45 36.42
N GLY A 3 -10.39 17.90 35.27
CA GLY A 3 -9.07 17.70 34.66
C GLY A 3 -9.24 17.04 33.30
N ASP A 4 -8.23 17.27 32.46
CA ASP A 4 -8.10 16.91 31.05
C ASP A 4 -8.46 15.46 30.68
N GLU A 5 -9.34 15.32 29.69
CA GLU A 5 -9.28 14.25 28.69
C GLU A 5 -9.31 14.87 27.28
N LYS A 6 -8.28 15.67 26.98
CA LYS A 6 -7.87 15.89 25.59
C LYS A 6 -6.80 14.86 25.25
N SER A 7 -7.23 13.65 24.92
CA SER A 7 -6.46 12.77 24.05
C SER A 7 -7.01 12.87 22.61
N MET A 8 -7.26 14.10 22.14
CA MET A 8 -7.34 14.37 20.71
C MET A 8 -5.91 14.36 20.19
N HIS A 9 -5.45 13.18 19.74
CA HIS A 9 -4.20 13.07 19.00
C HIS A 9 -4.29 14.02 17.79
N LEU A 10 -3.41 15.02 17.71
CA LEU A 10 -3.44 16.04 16.66
C LEU A 10 -3.40 15.42 15.26
N PRO A 11 -4.04 16.07 14.26
CA PRO A 11 -4.06 15.60 12.89
C PRO A 11 -2.64 15.62 12.32
N LYS A 12 -2.02 14.44 12.20
CA LYS A 12 -0.71 14.28 11.56
C LYS A 12 -0.68 14.99 10.19
N ASN A 13 0.43 15.67 9.88
CA ASN A 13 0.78 16.22 8.56
C ASN A 13 0.21 15.39 7.40
N LEU A 14 -0.33 16.05 6.38
CA LEU A 14 -1.08 15.38 5.30
C LEU A 14 -0.22 14.36 4.52
N SER A 15 1.07 14.64 4.30
CA SER A 15 1.98 13.68 3.64
C SER A 15 2.12 12.38 4.45
N VAL A 16 2.20 12.49 5.79
CA VAL A 16 2.28 11.36 6.71
C VAL A 16 1.00 10.53 6.63
N ARG A 17 -0.17 11.18 6.59
CA ARG A 17 -1.45 10.49 6.43
C ARG A 17 -1.54 9.71 5.12
N TYR A 18 -1.02 10.25 4.01
CA TYR A 18 -0.97 9.52 2.75
C TYR A 18 -0.05 8.29 2.84
N VAL A 19 1.13 8.41 3.44
CA VAL A 19 2.04 7.27 3.60
C VAL A 19 1.43 6.19 4.51
N GLU A 20 0.75 6.58 5.59
CA GLU A 20 0.06 5.63 6.46
C GLU A 20 -1.13 4.96 5.78
N ALA A 21 -1.87 5.66 4.92
CA ALA A 21 -2.92 5.05 4.10
C ALA A 21 -2.34 4.05 3.10
N LEU A 22 -1.25 4.40 2.41
CA LEU A 22 -0.56 3.51 1.47
C LEU A 22 -0.03 2.24 2.17
N ARG A 23 0.42 2.35 3.42
CA ARG A 23 0.89 1.20 4.22
C ARG A 23 -0.16 0.09 4.38
N GLN A 24 -1.44 0.43 4.28
CA GLN A 24 -2.56 -0.52 4.38
C GLN A 24 -2.84 -1.29 3.06
N LEU A 25 -2.13 -0.97 1.98
CA LEU A 25 -2.34 -1.62 0.69
C LEU A 25 -1.42 -2.84 0.52
N PRO A 26 -1.88 -3.90 -0.19
CA PRO A 26 -1.17 -5.18 -0.30
C PRO A 26 0.25 -5.06 -0.86
N GLN A 27 0.48 -4.13 -1.79
CA GLN A 27 1.80 -3.92 -2.40
C GLN A 27 2.83 -3.25 -1.45
N TYR A 28 2.41 -2.82 -0.25
CA TYR A 28 3.27 -2.21 0.77
C TYR A 28 3.29 -2.99 2.11
N HIS A 29 2.47 -4.04 2.28
CA HIS A 29 2.29 -4.79 3.53
C HIS A 29 3.59 -5.33 4.15
N PHE A 30 4.61 -5.63 3.35
CA PHE A 30 5.85 -6.25 3.82
C PHE A 30 6.96 -5.24 4.13
N SER A 31 6.62 -3.96 4.28
CA SER A 31 7.58 -2.91 4.62
C SER A 31 8.08 -3.06 6.07
N VAL A 32 9.39 -3.29 6.25
CA VAL A 32 10.08 -3.23 7.54
C VAL A 32 11.00 -2.00 7.49
N PRO A 33 10.78 -0.94 8.31
CA PRO A 33 10.11 -0.90 9.63
C PRO A 33 8.66 -0.36 9.64
N VAL A 34 7.97 -0.59 10.76
CA VAL A 34 6.59 -0.11 11.04
C VAL A 34 6.47 1.42 10.98
N ASN A 35 7.56 2.13 11.28
CA ASN A 35 7.65 3.58 11.20
C ASN A 35 8.72 3.96 10.15
N GLY A 36 8.38 4.86 9.23
CA GLY A 36 9.30 5.35 8.19
C GLY A 36 8.85 5.02 6.77
N PRO A 37 9.77 5.12 5.79
CA PRO A 37 9.45 4.92 4.38
C PRO A 37 8.87 3.53 4.11
N ILE A 38 7.83 3.46 3.28
CA ILE A 38 7.26 2.19 2.81
C ILE A 38 7.93 1.78 1.50
N THR A 39 8.05 0.49 1.23
CA THR A 39 8.70 -0.03 0.01
C THR A 39 7.69 -0.81 -0.81
N HIS A 40 7.57 -0.44 -2.08
CA HIS A 40 6.73 -1.14 -3.04
C HIS A 40 7.33 -2.50 -3.41
N VAL A 41 6.59 -3.59 -3.19
CA VAL A 41 7.13 -4.95 -3.29
C VAL A 41 7.63 -5.34 -4.69
N LEU A 42 7.01 -4.81 -5.76
CA LEU A 42 7.38 -5.18 -7.13
C LEU A 42 8.46 -4.30 -7.75
N THR A 43 8.61 -3.06 -7.27
CA THR A 43 9.50 -2.07 -7.90
C THR A 43 10.68 -1.69 -7.02
N GLY A 44 10.62 -2.02 -5.72
CA GLY A 44 11.59 -1.57 -4.73
C GLY A 44 11.56 -0.06 -4.47
N ALA A 45 10.59 0.67 -5.04
CA ALA A 45 10.46 2.10 -4.84
C ALA A 45 10.07 2.40 -3.39
N ARG A 46 10.78 3.34 -2.76
CA ARG A 46 10.54 3.76 -1.38
C ARG A 46 9.73 5.05 -1.38
N VAL A 47 8.67 5.10 -0.59
CA VAL A 47 7.78 6.26 -0.48
C VAL A 47 7.91 6.84 0.92
N SER A 48 8.18 8.14 1.00
CA SER A 48 8.39 8.86 2.27
C SER A 48 7.55 10.13 2.33
N PRO A 49 7.10 10.55 3.52
CA PRO A 49 6.51 11.88 3.68
C PRO A 49 7.58 12.95 3.47
N VAL A 50 7.18 14.12 2.95
CA VAL A 50 8.06 15.30 2.79
C VAL A 50 7.35 16.55 3.27
N GLY A 51 8.11 17.63 3.39
CA GLY A 51 7.63 18.91 3.93
C GLY A 51 8.09 19.10 5.38
N ASP A 52 7.54 20.12 6.02
CA ASP A 52 7.77 20.32 7.45
C ASP A 52 6.86 19.36 8.23
N LEU A 53 7.41 18.21 8.62
CA LEU A 53 6.65 17.17 9.31
C LEU A 53 6.27 17.56 10.74
N ALA A 54 6.85 18.64 11.29
CA ALA A 54 6.43 19.21 12.57
C ALA A 54 5.27 20.21 12.41
N ASP A 55 4.97 20.63 11.18
CA ASP A 55 3.84 21.48 10.84
C ASP A 55 2.60 20.63 10.49
N ASP A 56 1.62 20.62 11.40
CA ASP A 56 0.34 19.96 11.20
C ASP A 56 -0.59 20.73 10.22
N GLU A 57 -0.26 21.99 9.88
CA GLU A 57 -0.97 22.82 8.89
C GLU A 57 -0.40 22.69 7.47
N ASP A 58 0.69 21.93 7.28
CA ASP A 58 1.18 21.62 5.94
C ASP A 58 0.19 20.69 5.22
N HIS A 59 -0.54 21.32 4.30
CA HIS A 59 -1.57 20.72 3.46
C HIS A 59 -1.10 20.48 2.03
N THR A 60 0.20 20.64 1.74
CA THR A 60 0.72 20.38 0.38
C THR A 60 0.50 18.92 -0.02
N GLY A 61 0.57 18.00 0.95
CA GLY A 61 0.27 16.58 0.75
C GLY A 61 1.23 15.90 -0.23
N MET A 62 2.43 16.44 -0.39
CA MET A 62 3.45 15.88 -1.27
C MET A 62 4.14 14.69 -0.61
N ILE A 63 4.58 13.74 -1.41
CA ILE A 63 5.38 12.58 -1.00
C ILE A 63 6.63 12.50 -1.88
N GLU A 64 7.72 11.94 -1.35
CA GLU A 64 8.90 11.60 -2.14
C GLU A 64 8.87 10.11 -2.48
N ILE A 65 9.27 9.81 -3.71
CA ILE A 65 9.46 8.46 -4.23
C ILE A 65 10.93 8.33 -4.61
N GLU A 66 11.64 7.41 -3.95
CA GLU A 66 13.03 7.06 -4.21
C GLU A 66 13.07 5.69 -4.91
N PHE A 67 13.62 5.65 -6.12
CA PHE A 67 13.82 4.41 -6.88
C PHE A 67 15.12 3.71 -6.46
N ALA A 68 15.25 2.41 -6.77
CA ALA A 68 16.41 1.60 -6.39
C ALA A 68 17.77 2.15 -6.89
N THR A 69 17.78 3.00 -7.91
CA THR A 69 18.98 3.67 -8.43
C THR A 69 19.39 4.91 -7.63
N GLY A 70 18.61 5.30 -6.61
CA GLY A 70 18.78 6.53 -5.84
C GLY A 70 18.14 7.77 -6.48
N HIS A 71 17.52 7.63 -7.66
CA HIS A 71 16.74 8.71 -8.26
C HIS A 71 15.50 9.02 -7.42
N LYS A 72 15.21 10.31 -7.20
CA LYS A 72 14.11 10.79 -6.37
C LYS A 72 13.18 11.70 -7.17
N ILE A 73 11.88 11.54 -6.96
CA ILE A 73 10.86 12.45 -7.45
C ILE A 73 9.90 12.83 -6.31
N GLN A 74 9.23 13.97 -6.46
CA GLN A 74 8.10 14.32 -5.61
C GLN A 74 6.80 14.18 -6.38
N ALA A 75 5.77 13.65 -5.72
CA ALA A 75 4.45 13.46 -6.29
C ALA A 75 3.37 13.94 -5.33
N HIS A 76 2.21 14.30 -5.88
CA HIS A 76 1.05 14.65 -5.07
C HIS A 76 0.45 13.38 -4.46
N GLY A 77 0.40 13.30 -3.13
CA GLY A 77 0.02 12.10 -2.39
C GLY A 77 -1.36 11.56 -2.76
N PHE A 78 -2.34 12.44 -3.00
CA PHE A 78 -3.67 12.03 -3.48
C PHE A 78 -3.61 11.27 -4.80
N ALA A 79 -2.87 11.79 -5.79
CA ALA A 79 -2.82 11.20 -7.12
C ALA A 79 -2.11 9.85 -7.09
N PHE A 80 -1.02 9.77 -6.32
CA PHE A 80 -0.30 8.53 -6.11
C PHE A 80 -1.15 7.48 -5.39
N LEU A 81 -1.92 7.89 -4.36
CA LEU A 81 -2.85 7.00 -3.66
C LEU A 81 -3.91 6.41 -4.61
N GLN A 82 -4.47 7.21 -5.52
CA GLN A 82 -5.45 6.69 -6.49
C GLN A 82 -4.85 5.61 -7.41
N LEU A 83 -3.61 5.79 -7.85
CA LEU A 83 -2.90 4.79 -8.65
C LEU A 83 -2.63 3.52 -7.84
N ALA A 84 -2.17 3.66 -6.60
CA ALA A 84 -1.91 2.54 -5.71
C ALA A 84 -3.19 1.76 -5.36
N LEU A 85 -4.33 2.45 -5.16
CA LEU A 85 -5.62 1.80 -4.92
C LEU A 85 -6.07 0.95 -6.10
N LYS A 86 -5.86 1.44 -7.33
CA LYS A 86 -6.17 0.66 -8.53
C LYS A 86 -5.34 -0.62 -8.59
N GLU A 87 -4.04 -0.52 -8.38
CA GLU A 87 -3.14 -1.68 -8.34
C GLU A 87 -3.53 -2.67 -7.23
N ALA A 88 -3.86 -2.17 -6.03
CA ALA A 88 -4.30 -3.00 -4.92
C ALA A 88 -5.54 -3.82 -5.28
N ALA A 89 -6.56 -3.18 -5.87
CA ALA A 89 -7.77 -3.85 -6.32
C ALA A 89 -7.48 -4.91 -7.41
N GLU A 90 -6.58 -4.61 -8.35
CA GLU A 90 -6.17 -5.57 -9.39
C GLU A 90 -5.47 -6.80 -8.77
N ILE A 91 -4.60 -6.60 -7.77
CA ILE A 91 -3.95 -7.70 -7.03
C ILE A 91 -5.00 -8.60 -6.35
N GLU A 92 -5.94 -8.02 -5.61
CA GLU A 92 -6.96 -8.77 -4.87
C GLU A 92 -7.88 -9.55 -5.81
N ILE A 93 -8.40 -8.90 -6.87
CA ILE A 93 -9.28 -9.54 -7.85
C ILE A 93 -8.56 -10.66 -8.61
N CYS A 94 -7.26 -10.52 -8.87
CA CYS A 94 -6.49 -11.55 -9.56
C CYS A 94 -6.13 -12.75 -8.67
N THR A 95 -5.92 -12.53 -7.38
CA THR A 95 -5.44 -13.56 -6.45
C THR A 95 -6.58 -14.30 -5.73
N SER A 96 -7.70 -13.61 -5.49
CA SER A 96 -8.90 -14.16 -4.83
C SER A 96 -10.19 -13.77 -5.56
N PRO A 97 -10.35 -14.13 -6.86
CA PRO A 97 -11.53 -13.72 -7.65
C PRO A 97 -12.87 -14.20 -7.05
N ALA A 98 -12.87 -15.30 -6.31
CA ALA A 98 -14.06 -15.85 -5.66
C ALA A 98 -14.63 -14.92 -4.58
N ASP A 99 -13.78 -14.18 -3.86
CA ASP A 99 -14.18 -13.23 -2.81
C ASP A 99 -15.01 -12.06 -3.38
N PHE A 100 -14.85 -11.80 -4.69
CA PHE A 100 -15.59 -10.80 -5.45
C PHE A 100 -16.77 -11.39 -6.24
N GLY A 101 -17.12 -12.65 -6.01
CA GLY A 101 -18.24 -13.33 -6.67
C GLY A 101 -17.97 -13.72 -8.14
N ILE A 102 -16.72 -13.67 -8.60
CA ILE A 102 -16.36 -14.07 -9.96
C ILE A 102 -16.35 -15.60 -10.01
N ARG A 103 -17.25 -16.16 -10.81
CA ARG A 103 -17.39 -17.62 -10.96
C ARG A 103 -16.26 -18.18 -11.83
N GLU A 104 -15.93 -19.45 -11.64
CA GLU A 104 -14.84 -20.14 -12.37
C GLU A 104 -14.96 -19.98 -13.90
N GLY A 105 -16.17 -20.13 -14.45
CA GLY A 105 -16.43 -19.95 -15.88
C GLY A 105 -16.24 -18.52 -16.40
N GLN A 106 -16.17 -17.52 -15.52
CA GLN A 106 -15.99 -16.11 -15.83
C GLN A 106 -14.55 -15.63 -15.60
N LEU A 107 -13.67 -16.51 -15.09
CA LEU A 107 -12.27 -16.16 -14.87
C LEU A 107 -11.58 -15.84 -16.19
N THR A 108 -10.83 -14.75 -16.18
CA THR A 108 -9.88 -14.43 -17.25
C THR A 108 -8.80 -15.50 -17.34
N MET A 109 -8.11 -15.57 -18.48
CA MET A 109 -7.03 -16.54 -18.68
C MET A 109 -5.90 -16.36 -17.66
N VAL A 110 -5.61 -15.11 -17.27
CA VAL A 110 -4.59 -14.78 -16.25
C VAL A 110 -5.02 -15.28 -14.87
N GLN A 111 -6.26 -15.02 -14.45
CA GLN A 111 -6.78 -15.48 -13.16
C GLN A 111 -6.74 -17.01 -13.03
N ARG A 112 -7.15 -17.75 -14.07
CA ARG A 112 -7.05 -19.22 -14.07
C ARG A 112 -5.60 -19.67 -13.91
N ARG A 113 -4.68 -19.05 -14.66
CA ARG A 113 -3.26 -19.41 -14.59
C ARG A 113 -2.65 -19.12 -13.22
N ILE A 114 -3.04 -18.03 -12.56
CA ILE A 114 -2.63 -17.70 -11.19
C ILE A 114 -3.14 -18.79 -10.22
N ALA A 115 -4.42 -19.18 -10.32
CA ALA A 115 -4.99 -20.22 -9.47
C ALA A 115 -4.29 -21.58 -9.64
N ASP A 116 -4.06 -22.02 -10.88
CA ASP A 116 -3.37 -23.27 -11.18
C ASP A 116 -1.94 -23.27 -10.64
N LEU A 117 -1.21 -22.18 -10.86
CA LEU A 117 0.17 -22.03 -10.39
C LEU A 117 0.22 -22.00 -8.85
N GLY A 118 -0.69 -21.26 -8.22
CA GLY A 118 -0.83 -21.20 -6.76
C GLY A 118 -1.09 -22.59 -6.17
N ALA A 119 -2.07 -23.33 -6.69
CA ALA A 119 -2.40 -24.68 -6.23
C ALA A 119 -1.26 -25.68 -6.47
N HIS A 120 -0.53 -25.56 -7.58
CA HIS A 120 0.65 -26.38 -7.84
C HIS A 120 1.77 -26.09 -6.82
N LEU A 121 2.11 -24.82 -6.61
CA LEU A 121 3.19 -24.42 -5.71
C LEU A 121 2.86 -24.78 -4.25
N ARG A 122 1.61 -24.56 -3.80
CA ARG A 122 1.19 -24.94 -2.45
C ARG A 122 1.36 -26.43 -2.18
N ARG A 123 0.90 -27.30 -3.09
CA ARG A 123 1.10 -28.75 -2.99
C ARG A 123 2.57 -29.14 -3.04
N LYS A 124 3.32 -28.58 -4.00
CA LYS A 124 4.74 -28.92 -4.19
C LYS A 124 5.60 -28.54 -2.99
N HIS A 125 5.27 -27.44 -2.33
CA HIS A 125 6.06 -26.89 -1.22
C HIS A 125 5.39 -27.09 0.15
N SER A 126 4.29 -27.84 0.23
CA SER A 126 3.54 -28.09 1.47
C SER A 126 3.15 -26.79 2.20
N LEU A 127 2.60 -25.82 1.46
CA LEU A 127 2.21 -24.50 1.97
C LEU A 127 0.72 -24.42 2.38
N ASP A 128 0.02 -25.55 2.41
CA ASP A 128 -1.35 -25.62 2.91
C ASP A 128 -1.29 -25.62 4.45
N TYR A 129 -1.43 -24.44 5.06
CA TYR A 129 -1.53 -24.23 6.52
C TYR A 129 -2.98 -24.24 6.99
#